data_AF-A0A1N7RVB3-F1
#
_entry.id   AF-A0A1N7RVB3-F1
#
_cell.length_a   1.000
_cell.length_b   1.000
_cell.length_c   1.000
_cell.angle_alpha   90.00
_cell.angle_beta   90.00
_cell.angle_gamma   90.00
#
_symmetry.space_group_name_H-M   'P 1'
#
loop_
_entity.id
_entity.type
_entity.pdbx_description
1 polymer ?
#
loop_
_entity_poly.entity_id
_entity_poly.type
_entity_poly.pdbx_seq_one_letter_code
_entity_poly.pdbx_strand_id
1 'polypeptide(L)'
;MPKHPPYSVVLTYFEDRQEIAVQAIDRAKLAPVVAGKLEMPILLDEHNFRLDDAFARRLGALILTVIALGQPDIKQYMSVTQDPIG
;
A
#
# COMPACT_ATOMS: atom_id res chain seq x y z
N MET A 1 -10.92 -23.69 -9.17
CA MET A 1 -9.92 -22.81 -9.81
C MET A 1 -10.26 -21.36 -9.49
N PRO A 2 -9.28 -20.49 -9.18
CA PRO A 2 -9.56 -19.08 -8.97
C PRO A 2 -10.12 -18.47 -10.26
N LYS A 3 -11.17 -17.64 -10.14
CA LYS A 3 -11.82 -16.97 -11.28
C LYS A 3 -10.99 -15.80 -11.85
N HIS A 4 -9.89 -15.46 -11.19
CA HIS A 4 -9.09 -14.28 -11.47
C HIS A 4 -7.60 -14.63 -11.49
N PRO A 5 -6.80 -14.02 -12.39
CA PRO A 5 -5.34 -14.09 -12.32
C PRO A 5 -4.82 -13.37 -11.07
N PRO A 6 -3.56 -13.60 -10.66
CA PRO A 6 -2.93 -12.83 -9.60
C PRO A 6 -2.93 -11.34 -9.91
N TYR A 7 -3.39 -10.54 -8.96
CA TYR A 7 -3.41 -9.08 -9.06
C TYR A 7 -2.35 -8.44 -8.17
N SER A 8 -1.85 -7.30 -8.62
CA SER A 8 -1.26 -6.27 -7.78
C SER A 8 -2.28 -5.17 -7.55
N VAL A 9 -2.23 -4.51 -6.40
CA VAL A 9 -3.10 -3.36 -6.09
C VAL A 9 -2.29 -2.08 -6.22
N VAL A 10 -2.81 -1.12 -6.98
CA VAL A 10 -2.30 0.25 -7.05
C VAL A 10 -3.25 1.14 -6.26
N LEU A 11 -2.68 1.95 -5.37
CA LEU A 11 -3.39 3.02 -4.68
C LEU A 11 -2.92 4.37 -5.21
N THR A 12 -3.87 5.23 -5.58
CA THR A 12 -3.58 6.59 -6.07
C THR A 12 -4.37 7.59 -5.25
N TYR A 13 -3.70 8.59 -4.68
CA TYR A 13 -4.37 9.72 -4.04
C TYR A 13 -4.59 10.84 -5.06
N PHE A 14 -5.86 11.13 -5.34
CA PHE A 14 -6.30 12.24 -6.17
C PHE A 14 -6.67 13.42 -5.26
N GLU A 15 -5.76 14.38 -5.16
CA GLU A 15 -5.88 15.54 -4.26
C GLU A 15 -7.03 16.46 -4.67
N ASP A 16 -7.21 16.69 -5.98
CA ASP A 16 -8.27 17.49 -6.58
C ASP A 16 -9.68 16.95 -6.29
N ARG A 17 -9.78 15.62 -6.21
CA ARG A 17 -11.04 14.89 -5.97
C ARG A 17 -11.19 14.44 -4.52
N GLN A 18 -10.17 14.65 -3.69
CA GLN A 18 -10.07 14.20 -2.31
C GLN A 18 -10.43 12.71 -2.13
N GLU A 19 -9.88 11.85 -2.98
CA GLU A 19 -10.16 10.42 -2.95
C GLU A 19 -8.91 9.56 -3.09
N ILE A 20 -9.01 8.32 -2.62
CA ILE A 20 -8.00 7.28 -2.89
C ILE A 20 -8.66 6.25 -3.81
N ALA A 21 -8.13 6.11 -5.02
CA ALA A 21 -8.54 5.04 -5.92
C ALA A 21 -7.75 3.77 -5.62
N VAL A 22 -8.46 2.63 -5.57
CA VAL A 22 -7.88 1.30 -5.40
C VAL A 22 -8.12 0.51 -6.69
N GLN A 23 -7.05 0.11 -7.37
CA GLN A 23 -7.13 -0.54 -8.67
C GLN A 23 -6.43 -1.89 -8.63
N ALA A 24 -7.14 -2.95 -9.01
CA ALA A 24 -6.55 -4.27 -9.22
C ALA A 24 -6.01 -4.37 -10.65
N ILE A 25 -4.70 -4.58 -10.77
CA ILE A 25 -3.99 -4.68 -12.05
C ILE A 25 -3.38 -6.07 -12.16
N ASP A 26 -3.42 -6.66 -13.35
CA ASP A 26 -2.72 -7.91 -13.64
C ASP A 26 -1.23 -7.79 -13.24
N ARG A 27 -0.77 -8.68 -12.36
CA ARG A 27 0.59 -8.65 -11.83
C ARG A 27 1.64 -8.69 -12.93
N ALA A 28 1.41 -9.46 -14.00
CA ALA A 28 2.36 -9.58 -15.10
C ALA A 28 2.50 -8.27 -15.89
N LYS A 29 1.41 -7.49 -15.99
CA LYS A 29 1.42 -6.19 -16.65
C LYS A 29 2.12 -5.12 -15.80
N LEU A 30 2.00 -5.22 -14.47
CA LEU A 30 2.61 -4.24 -13.56
C LEU A 30 4.10 -4.50 -13.31
N ALA A 31 4.55 -5.76 -13.36
CA ALA A 31 5.93 -6.16 -13.10
C ALA A 31 7.02 -5.31 -13.77
N PRO A 32 6.98 -5.01 -15.09
CA PRO A 32 8.00 -4.16 -15.70
C PRO A 32 7.96 -2.70 -15.23
N VAL A 33 6.83 -2.19 -14.74
CA VAL A 33 6.66 -0.81 -14.28
C VAL A 33 7.30 -0.60 -12.91
N VAL A 34 7.18 -1.59 -12.03
CA VAL A 34 7.71 -1.54 -10.65
C VAL A 34 9.17 -1.99 -10.54
N ALA A 35 9.72 -2.59 -11.59
CA ALA A 35 11.11 -3.03 -11.61
C ALA A 35 12.09 -1.87 -11.30
N GLY A 36 12.94 -2.05 -10.29
CA GLY A 36 13.94 -1.06 -9.87
C GLY A 36 13.36 0.19 -9.20
N LYS A 37 12.10 0.18 -8.78
CA LYS A 37 11.48 1.24 -7.98
C LYS A 37 11.67 0.96 -6.48
N LEU A 38 11.33 1.94 -5.64
CA LEU A 38 11.34 1.79 -4.19
C LEU A 38 10.47 0.57 -3.79
N GLU A 39 11.09 -0.36 -3.08
CA GLU A 39 10.44 -1.55 -2.55
C GLU A 39 10.63 -1.55 -1.03
N MET A 40 9.53 -1.68 -0.28
CA MET A 40 9.54 -1.88 1.16
C MET A 40 9.01 -3.30 1.42
N PRO A 41 9.88 -4.31 1.50
CA PRO A 41 9.44 -5.68 1.71
C PRO A 41 8.81 -5.82 3.10
N ILE A 42 7.66 -6.49 3.18
CA ILE A 42 7.03 -6.90 4.44
C ILE A 42 7.08 -8.41 4.46
N LEU A 43 7.95 -8.97 5.30
CA LEU A 43 8.15 -10.41 5.36
C LEU A 43 7.07 -11.04 6.24
N LEU A 44 6.43 -12.11 5.77
CA LEU A 44 5.30 -12.72 6.48
C LEU A 44 5.73 -13.46 7.75
N ASP A 45 6.96 -13.95 7.80
CA ASP A 45 7.53 -14.64 8.97
C ASP A 45 7.70 -13.69 10.16
N GLU A 46 8.06 -12.43 9.94
CA GLU A 46 8.09 -11.36 10.95
C GLU A 46 6.71 -11.13 11.61
N HIS A 47 5.64 -11.56 10.95
CA HIS A 47 4.26 -11.48 11.43
C HIS A 47 3.66 -12.84 11.79
N ASN A 48 4.49 -13.87 12.02
CA ASN A 48 4.05 -15.25 12.30
C ASN A 48 3.06 -15.80 11.25
N PHE A 49 3.16 -15.32 10.00
CA PHE A 49 2.25 -15.61 8.90
C PHE A 49 0.78 -15.28 9.21
N ARG A 50 0.52 -14.34 10.13
CA ARG A 50 -0.83 -13.88 10.50
C ARG A 50 -1.11 -12.54 9.86
N LEU A 51 -2.12 -12.51 9.00
CA LEU A 51 -2.66 -11.31 8.38
C LEU A 51 -3.93 -10.89 9.11
N ASP A 52 -3.80 -10.55 10.39
CA ASP A 52 -4.92 -10.15 11.26
C ASP A 52 -5.21 -8.64 11.17
N ASP A 53 -6.17 -8.17 11.97
CA ASP A 53 -6.57 -6.76 12.00
C ASP A 53 -5.42 -5.82 12.37
N ALA A 54 -4.48 -6.28 13.22
CA ALA A 54 -3.33 -5.49 13.60
C ALA A 54 -2.35 -5.34 12.44
N PHE A 55 -2.10 -6.43 11.70
CA PHE A 55 -1.34 -6.40 10.46
C PHE A 55 -2.00 -5.47 9.42
N ALA A 56 -3.30 -5.64 9.17
CA ALA A 56 -4.04 -4.84 8.18
C ALA A 56 -3.98 -3.34 8.51
N ARG A 57 -4.13 -2.97 9.79
CA ARG A 57 -4.01 -1.59 10.26
C ARG A 57 -2.62 -1.01 10.01
N ARG A 58 -1.56 -1.79 10.28
CA ARG A 58 -0.17 -1.38 10.03
C ARG A 58 0.13 -1.20 8.55
N LEU A 59 -0.31 -2.15 7.73
CA LEU A 59 -0.18 -2.08 6.28
C LEU A 59 -0.85 -0.81 5.71
N GLY A 60 -2.07 -0.51 6.16
CA GLY A 60 -2.77 0.72 5.76
C GLY A 60 -2.03 2.00 6.18
N ALA A 61 -1.52 2.05 7.40
CA ALA A 61 -0.75 3.19 7.90
C ALA A 61 0.57 3.40 7.11
N LEU A 62 1.26 2.31 6.76
CA LEU A 62 2.44 2.34 5.91
C LEU A 62 2.13 2.91 4.52
N ILE A 63 1.08 2.40 3.86
CA ILE A 63 0.68 2.87 2.52
C ILE A 63 0.38 4.38 2.54
N LEU A 64 -0.39 4.86 3.52
CA LEU A 64 -0.69 6.28 3.66
C LEU A 64 0.58 7.11 3.92
N THR A 65 1.51 6.58 4.70
CA THR A 65 2.80 7.23 4.97
C THR A 65 3.64 7.36 3.70
N VAL A 66 3.69 6.32 2.85
CA VAL A 66 4.39 6.36 1.55
C VAL A 66 3.76 7.37 0.60
N ILE A 67 2.42 7.44 0.53
CA ILE A 67 1.71 8.47 -0.25
C ILE A 67 2.10 9.87 0.26
N ALA A 68 2.11 10.06 1.58
CA ALA A 68 2.45 11.34 2.22
C ALA A 68 3.91 11.78 2.02
N LEU A 69 4.81 10.90 1.58
CA LEU A 69 6.18 11.29 1.16
C LEU A 69 6.16 12.06 -0.16
N GLY A 70 5.26 11.70 -1.09
CA GLY A 70 5.13 12.36 -2.39
C GLY A 70 4.07 13.47 -2.43
N GLN A 71 3.02 13.36 -1.61
CA GLN A 71 1.89 14.29 -1.54
C GLN A 71 1.60 14.63 -0.06
N PRO A 72 2.36 15.55 0.55
CA PRO A 72 2.33 15.77 2.00
C PRO A 72 1.01 16.34 2.52
N ASP A 73 0.19 16.97 1.66
CA ASP A 73 -1.06 17.61 2.07
C ASP A 73 -2.11 16.61 2.58
N ILE A 74 -2.00 15.32 2.19
CA ILE A 74 -2.85 14.26 2.74
C ILE A 74 -2.69 14.10 4.26
N LYS A 75 -1.55 14.53 4.84
CA LYS A 75 -1.27 14.43 6.28
C LYS A 75 -2.32 15.13 7.14
N GLN A 76 -2.97 16.19 6.63
CA GLN A 76 -4.04 16.88 7.36
C GLN A 76 -5.28 16.00 7.58
N TYR A 77 -5.44 14.95 6.78
CA TYR A 77 -6.54 13.98 6.88
C TYR A 77 -6.13 12.68 7.59
N MET A 78 -4.85 12.56 7.99
CA MET A 78 -4.31 11.35 8.61
C MET A 78 -4.34 11.44 10.13
N SER A 79 -5.11 10.56 10.77
CA SER A 79 -5.06 10.32 12.22
C SER A 79 -4.42 8.96 12.58
N VAL A 80 -3.67 8.37 11.63
CA VAL A 80 -3.06 7.06 11.82
C VAL A 80 -1.83 7.17 12.71
N THR A 81 -1.72 6.26 13.68
CA THR A 81 -0.48 6.09 14.44
C THR A 81 0.59 5.56 13.51
N GLN A 82 1.60 6.39 13.25
CA GLN A 82 2.80 5.95 12.57
C GLN A 82 3.65 5.20 13.59
N ASP A 83 3.68 3.87 13.50
CA ASP A 83 4.78 3.13 14.12
C ASP A 83 6.07 3.62 13.41
N PRO A 84 7.15 3.94 14.14
CA PRO A 84 8.40 4.36 13.51
C PRO A 84 8.79 3.34 12.44
N ILE A 85 9.20 3.82 11.27
CA ILE A 85 9.86 2.97 10.28
C ILE A 85 11.22 2.62 10.92
N GLY A 86 11.30 1.47 11.59
CA GLY A 86 12.47 1.02 12.34
C GLY A 86 12.37 -0.43 12.73
#